data_AF-A0A8C3Y5I5-F1
#
_entry.id   AF-A0A8C3Y5I5-F1
#
_cell.length_a   1.000
_cell.length_b   1.000
_cell.length_c   1.000
_cell.angle_alpha   90.00
_cell.angle_beta   90.00
_cell.angle_gamma   90.00
#
_symmetry.space_group_name_H-M   'P 1'
#
loop_
_entity.id
_entity.type
_entity.pdbx_description
1 polymer ?
#
loop_
_entity_poly.entity_id
_entity_poly.type
_entity_poly.pdbx_seq_one_letter_code
_entity_poly.pdbx_strand_id
1 'polypeptide(L)'
;MAAVLAMVARGCGGVWRRLRQRCAVRPGSGPFPRGERAVACNARGGMMSAGKSGLTPWIPVVGLEIHAQISSNSKLFSGSQVQFAAPPNSLVSFFDASLPGTLPVLNRRCVEAAVMTGLALNCHINKKSLFDRKHYFYADLPAGYQITQQRVPIAVNGSLSYSLCIDNKMSQMVTKTVRIKQIQLEQDSGKSLHDDARSQTLVDLNRAGVGLMELVMEPDMCCGEEAAAAVRELQLILQTLGSSQAVMAEGQLRVDANVSVHHPGEPYGVRTEVKNINSIRFLAKAVDYEIQRQIEELGNGGTISNETRAFDSKLGCTVPMRDKEGKQDYRFMPEPNLPPLILYDAKSLPANMNHQQVINIDWIRERLPDLPSVKREKLVEQYGILPEHSFTLLVWQQDQNCNSRHSNEDGLPEFFENVVKQTQMKPKKVIGWILNDLLSYLKQHSLTVKESPVSSFLLADLLNLLEKKEISSTAAKQVMAIKAGNQKVLNKLIGLVQKKTQGRSNPVLVKQLLEKKLSE
;
A
#
# COMPACT_ATOMS: atom_id res chain seq x y z
N MET A 1 14.73 30.51 -16.09
CA MET A 1 13.26 30.73 -16.00
C MET A 1 12.83 32.21 -15.97
N ALA A 2 13.34 33.01 -15.02
CA ALA A 2 13.01 34.44 -14.89
C ALA A 2 13.25 35.28 -16.17
N ALA A 3 14.23 34.92 -17.01
CA ALA A 3 14.51 35.64 -18.26
C ALA A 3 13.52 35.33 -19.41
N VAL A 4 13.06 34.07 -19.54
CA VAL A 4 12.02 33.68 -20.53
C VAL A 4 10.70 34.36 -20.18
N LEU A 5 10.44 34.52 -18.88
CA LEU A 5 9.22 35.12 -18.37
C LEU A 5 9.30 36.65 -18.28
N ALA A 6 10.49 37.23 -18.04
CA ALA A 6 10.73 38.64 -18.26
C ALA A 6 10.48 39.04 -19.72
N MET A 7 10.75 38.16 -20.68
CA MET A 7 10.43 38.40 -22.09
C MET A 7 8.91 38.38 -22.38
N VAL A 8 8.13 37.61 -21.60
CA VAL A 8 6.67 37.55 -21.70
C VAL A 8 5.98 38.66 -20.88
N ALA A 9 6.56 39.09 -19.76
CA ALA A 9 6.01 40.07 -18.83
C ALA A 9 6.39 41.53 -19.16
N ARG A 10 7.61 41.81 -19.67
CA ARG A 10 8.06 43.18 -20.03
C ARG A 10 7.35 43.80 -21.23
N GLY A 11 6.50 43.05 -21.93
CA GLY A 11 5.61 43.58 -22.98
C GLY A 11 4.30 44.18 -22.46
N CYS A 12 4.09 44.27 -21.14
CA CYS A 12 2.86 44.75 -20.54
C CYS A 12 3.14 45.82 -19.45
N GLY A 13 3.31 47.09 -19.84
CA GLY A 13 3.35 48.21 -18.89
C GLY A 13 3.44 49.60 -19.54
N GLY A 14 2.34 50.37 -19.44
CA GLY A 14 2.19 51.79 -19.80
C GLY A 14 1.52 52.00 -21.17
N VAL A 15 0.42 52.74 -21.37
CA VAL A 15 -0.27 53.82 -20.65
C VAL A 15 -1.74 53.83 -21.15
N TRP A 16 -2.73 54.12 -20.29
CA TRP A 16 -3.83 55.10 -20.48
C TRP A 16 -4.89 54.98 -19.38
N ARG A 17 -5.42 56.15 -18.97
CA ARG A 17 -6.23 56.44 -17.77
C ARG A 17 -7.67 56.81 -18.17
N ARG A 18 -8.61 56.55 -17.25
CA ARG A 18 -9.97 57.16 -17.06
C ARG A 18 -11.06 56.73 -18.08
N LEU A 19 -12.37 56.61 -17.76
CA LEU A 19 -13.27 57.20 -16.76
C LEU A 19 -14.44 56.23 -16.38
N ARG A 20 -14.98 56.42 -15.14
CA ARG A 20 -16.41 56.45 -14.68
C ARG A 20 -17.37 55.28 -15.04
N GLN A 21 -18.41 54.90 -14.28
CA GLN A 21 -19.05 55.25 -13.00
C GLN A 21 -20.21 54.24 -12.78
N ARG A 22 -20.52 53.91 -11.51
CA ARG A 22 -21.85 53.54 -10.93
C ARG A 22 -22.52 52.25 -11.47
N CYS A 23 -23.25 51.41 -10.71
CA CYS A 23 -24.19 51.63 -9.61
C CYS A 23 -24.17 50.47 -8.59
N ALA A 24 -24.68 50.77 -7.40
CA ALA A 24 -24.93 49.89 -6.26
C ALA A 24 -26.20 49.03 -6.44
N VAL A 25 -26.33 47.95 -5.63
CA VAL A 25 -27.47 47.66 -4.72
C VAL A 25 -27.16 46.36 -3.94
N ARG A 26 -27.43 46.37 -2.62
CA ARG A 26 -27.37 45.27 -1.62
C ARG A 26 -28.82 44.75 -1.35
N PRO A 27 -29.15 44.01 -0.26
CA PRO A 27 -28.81 42.63 0.16
C PRO A 27 -30.09 41.81 0.56
N GLY A 28 -29.93 40.56 1.03
CA GLY A 28 -30.93 39.84 1.84
C GLY A 28 -30.41 38.46 2.25
N SER A 29 -29.99 38.22 3.50
CA SER A 29 -30.76 37.84 4.72
C SER A 29 -30.93 36.31 4.88
N GLY A 30 -30.32 35.73 5.93
CA GLY A 30 -30.41 34.30 6.34
C GLY A 30 -31.71 33.95 7.09
N PRO A 31 -31.77 33.06 8.13
CA PRO A 31 -30.86 31.98 8.58
C PRO A 31 -31.55 30.62 8.95
N PHE A 32 -30.78 29.50 9.07
CA PHE A 32 -30.92 28.23 9.88
C PHE A 32 -32.29 27.45 9.98
N PRO A 33 -32.41 26.17 10.47
CA PRO A 33 -31.52 25.36 11.31
C PRO A 33 -31.35 23.85 10.92
N ARG A 34 -30.76 23.10 11.88
CA ARG A 34 -30.19 21.74 11.91
C ARG A 34 -31.19 20.58 11.72
N GLY A 35 -30.65 19.43 11.29
CA GLY A 35 -31.26 18.12 11.49
C GLY A 35 -30.25 16.99 11.21
N GLU A 36 -29.82 16.30 12.26
CA GLU A 36 -29.04 15.05 12.20
C GLU A 36 -29.83 13.96 11.47
N ARG A 37 -29.19 13.26 10.54
CA ARG A 37 -29.69 11.98 10.01
C ARG A 37 -28.53 11.00 9.80
N ALA A 38 -28.69 9.85 10.45
CA ALA A 38 -27.91 8.65 10.22
C ALA A 38 -27.91 8.28 8.72
N VAL A 39 -26.73 8.00 8.17
CA VAL A 39 -26.57 7.67 6.75
C VAL A 39 -26.42 6.16 6.62
N ALA A 40 -27.50 5.53 6.14
CA ALA A 40 -27.46 4.21 5.54
C ALA A 40 -26.74 4.29 4.19
N CYS A 41 -25.71 3.46 3.98
CA CYS A 41 -25.03 3.32 2.70
C CYS A 41 -25.99 2.70 1.66
N ASN A 42 -26.44 3.51 0.70
CA ASN A 42 -27.13 3.05 -0.50
C ASN A 42 -26.16 3.11 -1.68
N ALA A 43 -25.51 1.98 -1.98
CA ALA A 43 -24.84 1.79 -3.26
C ALA A 43 -25.91 1.49 -4.33
N ARG A 44 -26.13 2.41 -5.26
CA ARG A 44 -26.98 2.18 -6.45
C ARG A 44 -26.11 1.75 -7.63
N GLY A 45 -26.15 0.47 -7.95
CA GLY A 45 -25.80 -0.06 -9.27
C GLY A 45 -27.00 -0.82 -9.84
N GLY A 46 -27.40 -0.50 -11.08
CA GLY A 46 -28.25 -1.31 -11.96
C GLY A 46 -29.63 -1.72 -11.46
N MET A 47 -30.66 -0.95 -11.78
CA MET A 47 -32.06 -1.37 -11.59
C MET A 47 -32.42 -2.43 -12.65
N MET A 48 -32.33 -3.71 -12.30
CA MET A 48 -33.08 -4.78 -12.97
C MET A 48 -34.47 -4.91 -12.33
N SER A 49 -35.46 -5.23 -13.16
CA SER A 49 -36.88 -5.22 -12.82
C SER A 49 -37.22 -6.13 -11.65
N ALA A 50 -38.06 -5.62 -10.75
CA ALA A 50 -38.55 -6.28 -9.56
C ALA A 50 -39.25 -7.62 -9.87
N GLY A 51 -38.57 -8.72 -9.53
CA GLY A 51 -39.15 -10.02 -9.27
C GLY A 51 -39.24 -10.25 -7.76
N LYS A 52 -40.40 -10.69 -7.29
CA LYS A 52 -40.77 -10.91 -5.88
C LYS A 52 -39.84 -11.88 -5.14
N SER A 53 -39.26 -11.47 -4.02
CA SER A 53 -39.20 -12.25 -2.78
C SER A 53 -38.71 -11.36 -1.63
N GLY A 54 -39.38 -11.42 -0.47
CA GLY A 54 -39.03 -10.66 0.73
C GLY A 54 -37.85 -11.30 1.49
N LEU A 55 -36.72 -11.48 0.82
CA LEU A 55 -35.51 -12.03 1.43
C LEU A 55 -34.66 -10.90 2.04
N THR A 56 -34.26 -11.09 3.29
CA THR A 56 -33.30 -10.23 3.99
C THR A 56 -31.99 -10.15 3.23
N PRO A 57 -31.34 -8.96 3.14
CA PRO A 57 -30.09 -8.82 2.38
C PRO A 57 -28.98 -9.68 3.00
N TRP A 58 -28.17 -10.31 2.16
CA TRP A 58 -26.97 -11.02 2.59
C TRP A 58 -25.89 -10.04 3.07
N ILE A 59 -25.25 -10.36 4.19
CA ILE A 59 -24.11 -9.62 4.73
C ILE A 59 -22.83 -10.42 4.47
N PRO A 60 -21.91 -9.89 3.64
CA PRO A 60 -20.58 -10.46 3.48
C PRO A 60 -19.67 -10.12 4.66
N VAL A 61 -18.81 -11.08 5.01
CA VAL A 61 -17.72 -10.93 5.97
C VAL A 61 -16.44 -11.51 5.40
N VAL A 62 -15.34 -10.79 5.58
CA VAL A 62 -14.05 -11.08 4.96
C VAL A 62 -12.96 -10.95 6.01
N GLY A 63 -12.22 -12.04 6.22
CA GLY A 63 -10.99 -12.07 6.99
C GLY A 63 -9.79 -12.32 6.08
N LEU A 64 -8.61 -11.84 6.47
CA LEU A 64 -7.38 -11.99 5.67
C LEU A 64 -6.30 -12.69 6.48
N GLU A 65 -5.54 -13.54 5.80
CA GLU A 65 -4.31 -14.15 6.31
C GLU A 65 -3.16 -13.65 5.44
N ILE A 66 -2.23 -12.91 6.04
CA ILE A 66 -1.20 -12.16 5.32
C ILE A 66 0.17 -12.67 5.75
N HIS A 67 0.95 -13.15 4.80
CA HIS A 67 2.33 -13.55 5.02
C HIS A 67 3.26 -12.46 4.49
N ALA A 68 3.98 -11.80 5.40
CA ALA A 68 4.96 -10.78 5.08
C ALA A 68 6.38 -11.31 5.32
N GLN A 69 7.21 -11.30 4.28
CA GLN A 69 8.61 -11.67 4.36
C GLN A 69 9.38 -10.61 5.15
N ILE A 70 10.07 -11.03 6.21
CA ILE A 70 10.82 -10.12 7.06
C ILE A 70 12.08 -9.63 6.35
N SER A 71 12.36 -8.33 6.47
CA SER A 71 13.61 -7.74 6.02
C SER A 71 14.72 -8.00 7.04
N SER A 72 15.48 -9.07 6.82
CA SER A 72 16.66 -9.46 7.59
C SER A 72 17.83 -9.86 6.69
N ASN A 73 19.06 -9.74 7.19
CA ASN A 73 20.26 -10.12 6.43
C ASN A 73 20.44 -11.65 6.37
N SER A 74 20.02 -12.36 7.42
CA SER A 74 20.06 -13.82 7.51
C SER A 74 18.66 -14.41 7.71
N LYS A 75 18.52 -15.70 7.45
CA LYS A 75 17.28 -16.47 7.61
C LYS A 75 16.80 -16.54 9.07
N LEU A 76 15.60 -17.10 9.28
CA LEU A 76 14.95 -17.10 10.60
C LEU A 76 15.68 -17.97 11.63
N PHE A 77 16.22 -19.10 11.19
CA PHE A 77 16.85 -20.10 12.05
C PHE A 77 18.27 -20.51 11.62
N SER A 78 18.83 -19.86 10.59
CA SER A 78 20.16 -20.16 10.07
C SER A 78 20.91 -18.89 9.67
N GLY A 79 22.23 -19.02 9.50
CA GLY A 79 23.12 -17.92 9.10
C GLY A 79 23.14 -17.61 7.60
N SER A 80 22.39 -18.34 6.78
CA SER A 80 22.33 -18.12 5.33
C SER A 80 21.76 -16.74 5.01
N GLN A 81 22.30 -16.10 3.97
CA GLN A 81 21.84 -14.79 3.54
C GLN A 81 20.44 -14.84 2.92
N VAL A 82 19.71 -13.74 3.03
CA VAL A 82 18.42 -13.53 2.35
C VAL A 82 18.64 -12.53 1.22
N GLN A 83 18.57 -13.00 -0.03
CA GLN A 83 18.71 -12.15 -1.21
C GLN A 83 17.78 -12.60 -2.32
N PHE A 84 17.12 -11.64 -2.97
CA PHE A 84 16.27 -11.89 -4.12
C PHE A 84 17.11 -12.21 -5.37
N ALA A 85 16.61 -13.14 -6.20
CA ALA A 85 17.21 -13.53 -7.48
C ALA A 85 18.66 -14.05 -7.42
N ALA A 86 19.03 -14.74 -6.34
CA ALA A 86 20.28 -15.49 -6.27
C ALA A 86 20.24 -16.75 -7.16
N PRO A 87 21.41 -17.28 -7.59
CA PRO A 87 21.47 -18.57 -8.30
C PRO A 87 20.81 -19.69 -7.49
N PRO A 88 20.10 -20.65 -8.12
CA PRO A 88 19.40 -21.71 -7.40
C PRO A 88 20.30 -22.47 -6.41
N ASN A 89 19.78 -22.74 -5.21
CA ASN A 89 20.48 -23.46 -4.13
C ASN A 89 21.85 -22.88 -3.71
N SER A 90 22.09 -21.58 -3.91
CA SER A 90 23.34 -20.90 -3.51
C SER A 90 23.31 -20.27 -2.11
N LEU A 91 22.12 -20.04 -1.55
CA LEU A 91 21.89 -19.41 -0.25
C LEU A 91 21.29 -20.41 0.75
N VAL A 92 21.93 -21.57 0.89
CA VAL A 92 21.40 -22.71 1.64
C VAL A 92 22.47 -23.23 2.60
N SER A 93 22.14 -23.28 3.88
CA SER A 93 22.96 -23.91 4.91
C SER A 93 22.56 -25.37 5.11
N PHE A 94 23.37 -26.11 5.87
CA PHE A 94 23.02 -27.49 6.26
C PHE A 94 21.69 -27.57 7.00
N PHE A 95 21.34 -26.57 7.81
CA PHE A 95 20.05 -26.51 8.48
C PHE A 95 18.89 -26.29 7.49
N ASP A 96 19.06 -25.37 6.53
CA ASP A 96 18.03 -25.10 5.52
C ASP A 96 17.75 -26.32 4.63
N ALA A 97 18.80 -27.08 4.33
CA ALA A 97 18.72 -28.35 3.61
C ALA A 97 18.25 -29.53 4.48
N SER A 98 18.02 -29.30 5.78
CA SER A 98 17.61 -30.32 6.76
C SER A 98 18.55 -31.52 6.83
N LEU A 99 19.87 -31.27 6.77
CA LEU A 99 20.85 -32.33 6.99
C LEU A 99 20.77 -32.84 8.44
N PRO A 100 20.86 -34.16 8.67
CA PRO A 100 20.78 -34.74 10.01
C PRO A 100 21.81 -34.14 10.97
N GLY A 101 21.38 -33.84 12.20
CA GLY A 101 22.24 -33.29 13.26
C GLY A 101 22.30 -31.76 13.34
N THR A 102 21.60 -31.04 12.45
CA THR A 102 21.52 -29.57 12.49
C THR A 102 20.44 -29.08 13.47
N LEU A 103 20.62 -27.88 14.05
CA LEU A 103 19.72 -27.28 15.03
C LEU A 103 19.38 -25.82 14.66
N PRO A 104 18.16 -25.34 14.96
CA PRO A 104 17.74 -23.97 14.68
C PRO A 104 18.36 -22.95 15.63
N VAL A 105 18.73 -21.78 15.12
CA VAL A 105 19.15 -20.63 15.93
C VAL A 105 18.35 -19.39 15.55
N LEU A 106 17.46 -18.95 16.44
CA LEU A 106 16.51 -17.87 16.19
C LEU A 106 17.20 -16.52 15.88
N ASN A 107 16.75 -15.88 14.81
CA ASN A 107 17.21 -14.57 14.38
C ASN A 107 16.57 -13.43 15.20
N ARG A 108 17.42 -12.68 15.92
CA ARG A 108 17.00 -11.53 16.73
C ARG A 108 16.27 -10.46 15.93
N ARG A 109 16.75 -10.11 14.72
CA ARG A 109 16.15 -9.07 13.88
C ARG A 109 14.72 -9.44 13.47
N CYS A 110 14.45 -10.73 13.23
CA CYS A 110 13.12 -11.22 12.90
C CYS A 110 12.14 -11.04 14.06
N VAL A 111 12.59 -11.33 15.29
CA VAL A 111 11.78 -11.09 16.50
C VAL A 111 11.51 -9.60 16.68
N GLU A 112 12.54 -8.76 16.53
CA GLU A 112 12.39 -7.31 16.63
C GLU A 112 11.41 -6.77 15.57
N ALA A 113 11.42 -7.31 14.34
CA ALA A 113 10.46 -6.96 13.28
C ALA A 113 9.01 -7.26 13.68
N ALA A 114 8.77 -8.46 14.22
CA ALA A 114 7.45 -8.89 14.64
C ALA A 114 6.94 -8.06 15.84
N VAL A 115 7.80 -7.75 16.81
CA VAL A 115 7.44 -6.90 17.96
C VAL A 115 7.18 -5.46 17.51
N MET A 116 8.00 -4.89 16.62
CA MET A 116 7.75 -3.56 16.03
C MET A 116 6.38 -3.50 15.35
N THR A 117 6.09 -4.51 14.52
CA THR A 117 4.82 -4.62 13.80
C THR A 117 3.64 -4.78 14.76
N GLY A 118 3.78 -5.62 15.79
CA GLY A 118 2.76 -5.79 16.82
C GLY A 118 2.47 -4.49 17.58
N LEU A 119 3.50 -3.74 17.97
CA LEU A 119 3.32 -2.45 18.63
C LEU A 119 2.65 -1.41 17.71
N ALA A 120 3.06 -1.35 16.45
CA ALA A 120 2.48 -0.45 15.46
C ALA A 120 1.00 -0.72 15.16
N LEU A 121 0.59 -1.99 15.26
CA LEU A 121 -0.79 -2.44 15.10
C LEU A 121 -1.56 -2.48 16.44
N ASN A 122 -1.03 -1.84 17.48
CA ASN A 122 -1.63 -1.80 18.82
C ASN A 122 -1.95 -3.19 19.40
N CYS A 123 -1.18 -4.22 19.03
CA CYS A 123 -1.33 -5.56 19.58
C CYS A 123 -0.78 -5.62 21.01
N HIS A 124 -1.35 -6.54 21.79
CA HIS A 124 -0.72 -7.02 23.02
C HIS A 124 0.47 -7.93 22.68
N ILE A 125 1.67 -7.54 23.11
CA ILE A 125 2.89 -8.35 22.95
C ILE A 125 2.99 -9.37 24.09
N ASN A 126 2.98 -10.66 23.77
CA ASN A 126 3.13 -11.72 24.75
C ASN A 126 4.54 -11.70 25.36
N LYS A 127 4.66 -11.72 26.70
CA LYS A 127 5.99 -11.73 27.37
C LYS A 127 6.77 -13.02 27.20
N LYS A 128 6.07 -14.08 26.80
CA LYS A 128 6.62 -15.39 26.48
C LYS A 128 5.98 -15.83 25.17
N SER A 129 6.78 -16.32 24.23
CA SER A 129 6.30 -16.86 22.97
C SER A 129 6.93 -18.23 22.72
N LEU A 130 6.16 -19.14 22.11
CA LEU A 130 6.53 -20.54 21.93
C LEU A 130 6.53 -20.90 20.46
N PHE A 131 7.58 -21.60 20.01
CA PHE A 131 7.63 -22.18 18.68
C PHE A 131 7.04 -23.59 18.67
N ASP A 132 6.45 -23.92 17.54
CA ASP A 132 5.71 -25.14 17.25
C ASP A 132 6.14 -25.70 15.90
N ARG A 133 6.09 -27.02 15.75
CA ARG A 133 6.23 -27.69 14.46
C ARG A 133 4.86 -27.96 13.87
N LYS A 134 4.61 -27.44 12.67
CA LYS A 134 3.46 -27.75 11.81
C LYS A 134 3.89 -28.81 10.80
N HIS A 135 3.43 -30.05 10.95
CA HIS A 135 3.89 -31.18 10.13
C HIS A 135 3.07 -31.32 8.85
N TYR A 136 3.76 -31.29 7.72
CA TYR A 136 3.22 -31.66 6.41
C TYR A 136 4.37 -31.98 5.46
N PHE A 137 4.16 -32.93 4.55
CA PHE A 137 5.18 -33.33 3.59
C PHE A 137 4.96 -32.59 2.28
N TYR A 138 6.00 -31.87 1.84
CA TYR A 138 6.04 -31.26 0.52
C TYR A 138 7.50 -31.16 0.04
N ALA A 139 7.73 -31.20 -1.26
CA ALA A 139 9.08 -31.26 -1.84
C ALA A 139 9.93 -29.99 -1.55
N ASP A 140 9.28 -28.85 -1.31
CA ASP A 140 9.92 -27.58 -1.00
C ASP A 140 10.13 -27.34 0.50
N LEU A 141 9.76 -28.30 1.36
CA LEU A 141 9.90 -28.24 2.81
C LEU A 141 10.76 -29.43 3.29
N PRO A 142 12.10 -29.29 3.28
CA PRO A 142 13.01 -30.41 3.50
C PRO A 142 12.84 -31.11 4.85
N ALA A 143 12.47 -30.37 5.90
CA ALA A 143 12.32 -30.92 7.25
C ALA A 143 11.06 -31.80 7.43
N GLY A 144 10.08 -31.73 6.51
CA GLY A 144 8.77 -32.35 6.70
C GLY A 144 7.90 -31.69 7.79
N TYR A 145 8.34 -30.54 8.30
CA TYR A 145 7.59 -29.66 9.19
C TYR A 145 8.07 -28.22 9.04
N GLN A 146 7.17 -27.27 9.29
CA GLN A 146 7.45 -25.84 9.33
C GLN A 146 7.51 -25.41 10.80
N ILE A 147 8.57 -24.72 11.22
CA ILE A 147 8.61 -24.07 12.53
C ILE A 147 7.78 -22.78 12.45
N THR A 148 6.76 -22.69 13.30
CA THR A 148 5.78 -21.59 13.39
C THR A 148 5.42 -21.32 14.86
N GLN A 149 4.40 -20.51 15.16
CA GLN A 149 3.92 -20.25 16.53
C GLN A 149 2.39 -20.36 16.59
N GLN A 150 1.87 -21.50 17.05
CA GLN A 150 0.43 -21.71 17.12
C GLN A 150 -0.12 -21.40 18.52
N ARG A 151 0.55 -21.89 19.57
CA ARG A 151 0.01 -21.81 20.94
C ARG A 151 0.14 -20.44 21.56
N VAL A 152 1.32 -19.83 21.43
CA VAL A 152 1.63 -18.53 22.04
C VAL A 152 2.39 -17.68 21.01
N PRO A 153 1.67 -17.03 20.08
CA PRO A 153 2.28 -16.17 19.05
C PRO A 153 2.96 -14.94 19.68
N ILE A 154 3.73 -14.19 18.91
CA ILE A 154 4.43 -13.00 19.44
C ILE A 154 3.46 -11.91 19.89
N ALA A 155 2.40 -11.66 19.11
CA ALA A 155 1.44 -10.61 19.40
C ALA A 155 0.01 -11.05 19.12
N VAL A 156 -0.94 -10.53 19.89
CA VAL A 156 -2.38 -10.83 19.77
C VAL A 156 -3.22 -9.57 19.98
N ASN A 157 -4.48 -9.59 19.56
CA ASN A 157 -5.49 -8.58 19.88
C ASN A 157 -5.06 -7.14 19.53
N GLY A 158 -4.78 -6.90 18.26
CA GLY A 158 -4.49 -5.57 17.72
C GLY A 158 -5.61 -5.02 16.85
N SER A 159 -5.31 -3.93 16.16
CA SER A 159 -6.23 -3.29 15.23
C SER A 159 -5.48 -2.50 14.17
N LEU A 160 -5.96 -2.54 12.94
CA LEU A 160 -5.48 -1.75 11.82
C LEU A 160 -6.59 -0.80 11.38
N SER A 161 -6.31 0.51 11.37
CA SER A 161 -7.21 1.51 10.82
C SER A 161 -6.81 1.88 9.41
N TYR A 162 -7.75 1.79 8.47
CA TYR A 162 -7.55 2.10 7.05
C TYR A 162 -8.65 3.06 6.59
N SER A 163 -8.42 3.73 5.46
CA SER A 163 -9.38 4.70 4.93
C SER A 163 -9.93 4.28 3.58
N LEU A 164 -11.23 4.50 3.41
CA LEU A 164 -12.02 4.11 2.24
C LEU A 164 -12.59 5.36 1.56
N CYS A 165 -12.48 5.45 0.24
CA CYS A 165 -13.17 6.47 -0.55
C CYS A 165 -14.58 5.99 -0.89
N ILE A 166 -15.61 6.77 -0.54
CA ILE A 166 -16.99 6.47 -0.92
C ILE A 166 -17.24 6.93 -2.35
N ASP A 167 -17.90 6.08 -3.16
CA ASP A 167 -18.30 6.37 -4.55
C ASP A 167 -17.16 6.84 -5.48
N ASN A 168 -15.93 6.38 -5.25
CA ASN A 168 -14.73 6.85 -5.95
C ASN A 168 -14.51 8.38 -5.86
N LYS A 169 -15.11 9.04 -4.87
CA LYS A 169 -14.91 10.47 -4.59
C LYS A 169 -13.96 10.60 -3.42
N MET A 170 -12.75 11.07 -3.69
CA MET A 170 -11.75 11.34 -2.65
C MET A 170 -12.24 12.29 -1.56
N SER A 171 -13.18 13.19 -1.89
CA SER A 171 -13.73 14.17 -0.94
C SER A 171 -14.60 13.57 0.17
N GLN A 172 -14.87 12.26 0.12
CA GLN A 172 -15.63 11.50 1.12
C GLN A 172 -14.83 10.27 1.55
N MET A 173 -13.83 10.49 2.40
CA MET A 173 -13.08 9.40 3.04
C MET A 173 -13.70 9.02 4.38
N VAL A 174 -13.87 7.72 4.61
CA VAL A 174 -14.28 7.17 5.89
C VAL A 174 -13.17 6.27 6.42
N THR A 175 -12.84 6.44 7.70
CA THR A 175 -11.91 5.54 8.39
C THR A 175 -12.67 4.34 8.91
N LYS A 176 -12.16 3.15 8.62
CA LYS A 176 -12.62 1.88 9.15
C LYS A 176 -11.48 1.20 9.90
N THR A 177 -11.83 0.21 10.72
CA THR A 177 -10.87 -0.53 11.53
C THR A 177 -11.16 -2.01 11.40
N VAL A 178 -10.12 -2.81 11.16
CA VAL A 178 -10.14 -4.27 11.21
C VAL A 178 -9.32 -4.74 12.41
N ARG A 179 -9.84 -5.71 13.16
CA ARG A 179 -9.10 -6.29 14.29
C ARG A 179 -8.04 -7.27 13.81
N ILE A 180 -6.89 -7.25 14.47
CA ILE A 180 -5.81 -8.20 14.26
C ILE A 180 -5.92 -9.27 15.33
N LYS A 181 -6.14 -10.51 14.92
CA LYS A 181 -6.22 -11.65 15.83
C LYS A 181 -4.85 -11.96 16.43
N GLN A 182 -3.86 -12.14 15.56
CA GLN A 182 -2.50 -12.50 15.95
C GLN A 182 -1.45 -12.15 14.91
N ILE A 183 -0.19 -12.09 15.37
CA ILE A 183 1.03 -12.04 14.56
C ILE A 183 1.97 -13.12 15.06
N GLN A 184 2.37 -14.02 14.15
CA GLN A 184 3.27 -15.14 14.44
C GLN A 184 4.48 -15.13 13.51
N LEU A 185 5.60 -15.68 13.99
CA LEU A 185 6.77 -15.95 13.16
C LEU A 185 6.70 -17.36 12.58
N GLU A 186 7.10 -17.50 11.33
CA GLU A 186 7.23 -18.80 10.68
C GLU A 186 8.34 -18.84 9.63
N GLN A 187 8.75 -20.05 9.25
CA GLN A 187 9.68 -20.28 8.14
C GLN A 187 8.95 -20.30 6.80
N ASP A 188 9.51 -19.65 5.79
CA ASP A 188 9.06 -19.86 4.42
C ASP A 188 9.52 -21.22 3.87
N SER A 189 8.76 -21.75 2.91
CA SER A 189 9.16 -22.92 2.13
C SER A 189 10.10 -22.55 0.98
N GLY A 190 10.74 -23.56 0.39
CA GLY A 190 11.48 -23.42 -0.86
C GLY A 190 10.57 -23.04 -2.03
N LYS A 191 11.13 -23.01 -3.22
CA LYS A 191 10.40 -22.74 -4.46
C LYS A 191 10.39 -24.00 -5.33
N SER A 192 9.20 -24.43 -5.72
CA SER A 192 9.01 -25.46 -6.73
C SER A 192 8.84 -24.80 -8.11
N LEU A 193 9.64 -25.25 -9.08
CA LEU A 193 9.58 -24.84 -10.47
C LEU A 193 9.18 -26.05 -11.30
N HIS A 194 8.01 -25.98 -11.93
CA HIS A 194 7.55 -27.07 -12.79
C HIS A 194 8.14 -26.90 -14.20
N ASP A 195 8.85 -27.92 -14.67
CA ASP A 195 9.38 -28.02 -16.02
C ASP A 195 8.47 -28.98 -16.81
N ASP A 196 7.47 -28.40 -17.47
CA ASP A 196 6.49 -29.14 -18.28
C ASP A 196 7.18 -29.97 -19.37
N ALA A 197 8.23 -29.42 -19.99
CA ALA A 197 8.92 -30.05 -21.12
C ALA A 197 9.64 -31.34 -20.69
N ARG A 198 10.16 -31.37 -19.46
CA ARG A 198 10.81 -32.56 -18.90
C ARG A 198 9.91 -33.36 -17.97
N SER A 199 8.69 -32.91 -17.72
CA SER A 199 7.76 -33.50 -16.74
C SER A 199 8.40 -33.69 -15.36
N GLN A 200 9.20 -32.71 -14.94
CA GLN A 200 9.93 -32.73 -13.68
C GLN A 200 9.63 -31.47 -12.86
N THR A 201 9.79 -31.56 -11.55
CA THR A 201 9.73 -30.39 -10.67
C THR A 201 11.11 -30.16 -10.09
N LEU A 202 11.66 -28.97 -10.31
CA LEU A 202 12.93 -28.54 -9.79
C LEU A 202 12.68 -27.80 -8.47
N VAL A 203 13.51 -28.08 -7.45
CA VAL A 203 13.39 -27.48 -6.12
C VAL A 203 14.56 -26.53 -5.89
N ASP A 204 14.24 -25.28 -5.56
CA ASP A 204 15.20 -24.27 -5.11
C ASP A 204 14.95 -23.92 -3.63
N LEU A 205 15.93 -24.24 -2.78
CA LEU A 205 15.88 -24.06 -1.33
C LEU A 205 16.42 -22.71 -0.86
N ASN A 206 16.79 -21.79 -1.77
CA ASN A 206 17.22 -20.44 -1.40
C ASN A 206 16.22 -19.74 -0.46
N ARG A 207 14.92 -19.90 -0.73
CA ARG A 207 13.83 -19.32 0.07
C ARG A 207 13.50 -20.11 1.34
N ALA A 208 13.84 -21.40 1.39
CA ALA A 208 13.53 -22.23 2.55
C ALA A 208 14.20 -21.67 3.81
N GLY A 209 13.42 -21.44 4.86
CA GLY A 209 13.89 -20.90 6.14
C GLY A 209 13.95 -19.37 6.23
N VAL A 210 13.63 -18.63 5.17
CA VAL A 210 13.44 -17.16 5.25
C VAL A 210 12.36 -16.84 6.28
N GLY A 211 12.57 -15.80 7.09
CA GLY A 211 11.62 -15.43 8.13
C GLY A 211 10.38 -14.74 7.57
N LEU A 212 9.20 -15.22 7.97
CA LEU A 212 7.91 -14.62 7.68
C LEU A 212 7.23 -14.17 8.97
N MET A 213 6.40 -13.14 8.84
CA MET A 213 5.36 -12.83 9.80
C MET A 213 4.03 -13.18 9.15
N GLU A 214 3.26 -14.05 9.80
CA GLU A 214 1.87 -14.29 9.44
C GLU A 214 0.99 -13.40 10.32
N LEU A 215 0.19 -12.54 9.68
CA LEU A 215 -0.78 -11.66 10.31
C LEU A 215 -2.18 -12.16 9.98
N VAL A 216 -2.96 -12.47 11.01
CA VAL A 216 -4.34 -12.94 10.86
C VAL A 216 -5.29 -11.82 11.24
N MET A 217 -6.13 -11.39 10.30
CA MET A 217 -7.17 -10.39 10.50
C MET A 217 -8.52 -11.06 10.79
N GLU A 218 -9.27 -10.50 11.73
CA GLU A 218 -10.65 -10.91 12.01
C GLU A 218 -11.57 -10.59 10.81
N PRO A 219 -12.73 -11.28 10.69
CA PRO A 219 -13.63 -11.12 9.56
C PRO A 219 -14.50 -9.85 9.64
N ASP A 220 -13.86 -8.68 9.76
CA ASP A 220 -14.53 -7.38 9.95
C ASP A 220 -14.80 -6.63 8.64
N MET A 221 -14.19 -7.04 7.53
CA MET A 221 -14.35 -6.38 6.22
C MET A 221 -15.56 -6.93 5.48
N CYS A 222 -16.19 -6.11 4.63
CA CYS A 222 -17.43 -6.50 3.92
C CYS A 222 -17.31 -6.49 2.38
N CYS A 223 -16.19 -6.08 1.80
CA CYS A 223 -16.01 -6.08 0.34
C CYS A 223 -14.54 -6.07 -0.06
N GLY A 224 -14.29 -6.27 -1.36
CA GLY A 224 -12.96 -6.29 -1.94
C GLY A 224 -12.20 -4.97 -1.82
N GLU A 225 -12.88 -3.82 -1.92
CA GLU A 225 -12.22 -2.51 -1.77
C GLU A 225 -11.70 -2.30 -0.33
N GLU A 226 -12.43 -2.78 0.68
CA GLU A 226 -11.96 -2.73 2.07
C GLU A 226 -10.77 -3.65 2.30
N ALA A 227 -10.83 -4.88 1.77
CA ALA A 227 -9.70 -5.81 1.81
C ALA A 227 -8.44 -5.20 1.16
N ALA A 228 -8.61 -4.56 -0.01
CA ALA A 228 -7.53 -3.87 -0.68
C ALA A 228 -6.99 -2.65 0.10
N ALA A 229 -7.87 -1.85 0.70
CA ALA A 229 -7.48 -0.71 1.52
C ALA A 229 -6.71 -1.15 2.78
N ALA A 230 -7.17 -2.20 3.47
CA ALA A 230 -6.48 -2.75 4.63
C ALA A 230 -5.09 -3.29 4.27
N VAL A 231 -4.96 -4.04 3.17
CA VAL A 231 -3.65 -4.54 2.73
C VAL A 231 -2.70 -3.41 2.32
N ARG A 232 -3.17 -2.37 1.62
CA ARG A 232 -2.36 -1.19 1.28
C ARG A 232 -1.85 -0.47 2.52
N GLU A 233 -2.72 -0.25 3.50
CA GLU A 233 -2.32 0.39 4.76
C GLU A 233 -1.30 -0.45 5.52
N LEU A 234 -1.51 -1.76 5.62
CA LEU A 234 -0.56 -2.66 6.26
C LEU A 234 0.80 -2.66 5.54
N GLN A 235 0.79 -2.72 4.21
CA GLN A 235 2.01 -2.66 3.40
C GLN A 235 2.80 -1.38 3.70
N LEU A 236 2.12 -0.22 3.77
CA LEU A 236 2.75 1.06 4.08
C LEU A 236 3.33 1.09 5.50
N ILE A 237 2.63 0.52 6.49
CA ILE A 237 3.14 0.38 7.86
C ILE A 237 4.39 -0.49 7.88
N LEU A 238 4.35 -1.69 7.27
CA LEU A 238 5.46 -2.63 7.23
C LEU A 238 6.73 -2.02 6.62
N GLN A 239 6.56 -1.28 5.52
CA GLN A 239 7.64 -0.56 4.85
C GLN A 239 8.16 0.59 5.70
N THR A 240 7.28 1.35 6.37
CA THR A 240 7.67 2.46 7.27
C THR A 240 8.49 1.96 8.45
N LEU A 241 8.15 0.79 9.00
CA LEU A 241 8.89 0.15 10.09
C LEU A 241 10.20 -0.49 9.62
N GLY A 242 10.42 -0.62 8.31
CA GLY A 242 11.51 -1.42 7.75
C GLY A 242 11.44 -2.89 8.11
N SER A 243 10.25 -3.40 8.50
CA SER A 243 10.04 -4.78 8.93
C SER A 243 9.85 -5.73 7.75
N SER A 244 9.26 -5.23 6.66
CA SER A 244 9.16 -5.92 5.37
C SER A 244 9.14 -4.90 4.25
N GLN A 245 9.70 -5.26 3.09
CA GLN A 245 9.51 -4.49 1.85
C GLN A 245 8.13 -4.73 1.24
N ALA A 246 7.48 -5.85 1.61
CA ALA A 246 6.10 -6.18 1.29
C ALA A 246 5.75 -6.07 -0.20
N VAL A 247 6.69 -6.41 -1.09
CA VAL A 247 6.48 -6.39 -2.55
C VAL A 247 5.79 -7.69 -2.98
N MET A 248 4.52 -7.60 -3.38
CA MET A 248 3.73 -8.78 -3.81
C MET A 248 4.31 -9.46 -5.06
N ALA A 249 4.83 -8.69 -6.02
CA ALA A 249 5.40 -9.22 -7.25
C ALA A 249 6.65 -10.10 -7.01
N GLU A 250 7.41 -9.81 -5.94
CA GLU A 250 8.57 -10.61 -5.52
C GLU A 250 8.19 -11.75 -4.55
N GLY A 251 6.90 -11.88 -4.22
CA GLY A 251 6.40 -12.87 -3.26
C GLY A 251 6.66 -12.53 -1.79
N GLN A 252 7.09 -11.30 -1.50
CA GLN A 252 7.39 -10.83 -0.14
C GLN A 252 6.14 -10.48 0.66
N LEU A 253 4.99 -10.30 -0.01
CA LEU A 253 3.69 -10.15 0.64
C LEU A 253 2.71 -11.08 -0.09
N ARG A 254 2.14 -12.03 0.65
CA ARG A 254 1.13 -12.97 0.16
C ARG A 254 -0.13 -12.83 0.98
N VAL A 255 -1.29 -12.94 0.34
CA VAL A 255 -2.58 -12.76 0.98
C VAL A 255 -3.49 -13.91 0.59
N ASP A 256 -4.02 -14.60 1.60
CA ASP A 256 -5.13 -15.54 1.47
C ASP A 256 -6.39 -14.87 2.03
N ALA A 257 -7.50 -14.95 1.30
CA ALA A 257 -8.75 -14.32 1.67
C ALA A 257 -9.78 -15.35 2.16
N ASN A 258 -10.39 -15.12 3.31
CA ASN A 258 -11.43 -15.96 3.87
C ASN A 258 -12.77 -15.21 3.74
N VAL A 259 -13.68 -15.72 2.91
CA VAL A 259 -14.94 -15.08 2.57
C VAL A 259 -16.11 -15.94 3.05
N SER A 260 -17.11 -15.29 3.64
CA SER A 260 -18.39 -15.90 3.98
C SER A 260 -19.53 -14.88 3.87
N VAL A 261 -20.74 -15.36 3.62
CA VAL A 261 -21.97 -14.55 3.64
C VAL A 261 -22.98 -15.16 4.61
N HIS A 262 -23.78 -14.31 5.24
CA HIS A 262 -24.81 -14.72 6.21
C HIS A 262 -25.97 -13.72 6.24
N HIS A 263 -27.10 -14.08 6.85
CA HIS A 263 -28.17 -13.11 7.11
C HIS A 263 -27.94 -12.34 8.41
N PRO A 264 -28.44 -11.09 8.50
CA PRO A 264 -28.35 -10.30 9.71
C PRO A 264 -28.94 -11.04 10.92
N GLY A 265 -28.14 -11.19 11.98
CA GLY A 265 -28.56 -11.87 13.22
C GLY A 265 -28.30 -13.38 13.25
N GLU A 266 -27.83 -13.97 12.14
CA GLU A 266 -27.42 -15.37 12.09
C GLU A 266 -25.91 -15.55 12.34
N PRO A 267 -25.45 -16.75 12.73
CA PRO A 267 -24.03 -17.08 12.73
C PRO A 267 -23.40 -16.92 11.33
N TYR A 268 -22.07 -16.78 11.27
CA TYR A 268 -21.37 -16.77 9.99
C TYR A 268 -21.63 -18.06 9.20
N GLY A 269 -21.76 -17.89 7.89
CA GLY A 269 -21.92 -18.99 6.96
C GLY A 269 -20.66 -19.84 6.84
N VAL A 270 -20.70 -20.77 5.88
CA VAL A 270 -19.53 -21.59 5.56
C VAL A 270 -18.44 -20.71 4.94
N ARG A 271 -17.20 -20.96 5.36
CA ARG A 271 -16.02 -20.21 4.91
C ARG A 271 -15.47 -20.81 3.63
N THR A 272 -15.23 -19.95 2.64
CA THR A 272 -14.39 -20.28 1.47
C THR A 272 -13.06 -19.54 1.57
N GLU A 273 -11.97 -20.28 1.37
CA GLU A 273 -10.61 -19.76 1.42
C GLU A 273 -10.07 -19.59 0.01
N VAL A 274 -9.80 -18.35 -0.41
CA VAL A 274 -9.28 -18.00 -1.73
C VAL A 274 -7.78 -17.73 -1.63
N LYS A 275 -7.00 -18.50 -2.39
CA LYS A 275 -5.53 -18.45 -2.42
C LYS A 275 -4.99 -17.94 -3.75
N ASN A 276 -3.66 -17.81 -3.82
CA ASN A 276 -2.89 -17.42 -5.01
C ASN A 276 -3.21 -16.00 -5.50
N ILE A 277 -3.36 -15.06 -4.55
CA ILE A 277 -3.65 -13.66 -4.84
C ILE A 277 -2.35 -12.87 -4.90
N ASN A 278 -1.88 -12.59 -6.12
CA ASN A 278 -0.56 -11.97 -6.35
C ASN A 278 -0.59 -10.45 -6.52
N SER A 279 -1.76 -9.81 -6.39
CA SER A 279 -1.86 -8.34 -6.38
C SER A 279 -3.06 -7.86 -5.56
N ILE A 280 -2.98 -6.64 -5.03
CA ILE A 280 -4.06 -5.98 -4.28
C ILE A 280 -5.31 -5.80 -5.16
N ARG A 281 -5.12 -5.50 -6.45
CA ARG A 281 -6.24 -5.40 -7.40
C ARG A 281 -6.94 -6.75 -7.59
N PHE A 282 -6.18 -7.84 -7.65
CA PHE A 282 -6.74 -9.18 -7.74
C PHE A 282 -7.40 -9.60 -6.43
N LEU A 283 -6.90 -9.15 -5.28
CA LEU A 283 -7.56 -9.35 -3.99
C LEU A 283 -8.98 -8.78 -4.00
N ALA A 284 -9.13 -7.51 -4.39
CA ALA A 284 -10.45 -6.87 -4.43
C ALA A 284 -11.41 -7.65 -5.33
N LYS A 285 -10.98 -7.96 -6.56
CA LYS A 285 -11.79 -8.73 -7.51
C LYS A 285 -12.13 -10.13 -7.02
N ALA A 286 -11.18 -10.84 -6.41
CA ALA A 286 -11.38 -12.19 -5.92
C ALA A 286 -12.42 -12.22 -4.80
N VAL A 287 -12.34 -11.27 -3.86
CA VAL A 287 -13.29 -11.13 -2.76
C VAL A 287 -14.68 -10.79 -3.30
N ASP A 288 -14.80 -9.78 -4.17
CA ASP A 288 -16.11 -9.37 -4.70
C ASP A 288 -16.75 -10.49 -5.54
N TYR A 289 -15.97 -11.20 -6.34
CA TYR A 289 -16.44 -12.36 -7.10
C TYR A 289 -16.95 -13.47 -6.18
N GLU A 290 -16.18 -13.81 -5.14
CA GLU A 290 -16.52 -14.88 -4.22
C GLU A 290 -17.77 -14.55 -3.39
N ILE A 291 -17.93 -13.30 -2.94
CA ILE A 291 -19.15 -12.84 -2.28
C ILE A 291 -20.35 -13.05 -3.20
N GLN A 292 -20.27 -12.58 -4.45
CA GLN A 292 -21.38 -12.69 -5.40
C GLN A 292 -21.71 -14.15 -5.71
N ARG A 293 -20.69 -15.00 -5.89
CA ARG A 293 -20.86 -16.44 -6.12
C ARG A 293 -21.60 -17.11 -4.96
N GLN A 294 -21.22 -16.82 -3.71
CA GLN A 294 -21.89 -17.41 -2.54
C GLN A 294 -23.35 -16.95 -2.44
N ILE A 295 -23.62 -15.68 -2.70
CA ILE A 295 -24.99 -15.13 -2.70
C ILE A 295 -25.86 -15.79 -3.78
N GLU A 296 -25.33 -15.98 -4.99
CA GLU A 296 -26.05 -16.62 -6.09
C GLU A 296 -26.33 -18.10 -5.80
N GLU A 297 -25.34 -18.85 -5.31
CA GLU A 297 -25.49 -20.27 -4.96
C GLU A 297 -26.53 -20.47 -3.86
N LEU A 298 -26.46 -19.68 -2.78
CA LEU A 298 -27.43 -19.74 -1.67
C LEU A 298 -28.81 -19.23 -2.09
N GLY A 299 -28.87 -18.19 -2.93
CA GLY A 299 -30.11 -17.65 -3.48
C GLY A 299 -30.87 -18.64 -4.38
N ASN A 300 -30.13 -19.54 -5.05
CA ASN A 300 -30.69 -20.63 -5.85
C ASN A 300 -31.09 -21.87 -5.02
N GLY A 301 -30.94 -21.82 -3.69
CA GLY A 301 -31.20 -22.95 -2.79
C GLY A 301 -30.08 -23.98 -2.73
N GLY A 302 -28.90 -23.66 -3.26
CA GLY A 302 -27.68 -24.45 -3.14
C GLY A 302 -27.03 -24.33 -1.75
N THR A 303 -25.89 -25.00 -1.56
CA THR A 303 -25.15 -25.00 -0.30
C THR A 303 -23.67 -24.73 -0.53
N ILE A 304 -23.06 -23.92 0.33
CA ILE A 304 -21.61 -23.66 0.28
C ILE A 304 -20.86 -24.76 1.05
N SER A 305 -19.89 -25.40 0.40
CA SER A 305 -18.94 -26.31 1.03
C SER A 305 -17.69 -25.56 1.54
N ASN A 306 -17.03 -26.10 2.56
CA ASN A 306 -15.76 -25.55 3.05
C ASN A 306 -14.63 -26.01 2.13
N GLU A 307 -14.36 -25.20 1.10
CA GLU A 307 -13.39 -25.50 0.06
C GLU A 307 -12.28 -24.45 -0.03
N THR A 308 -11.19 -24.82 -0.71
CA THR A 308 -10.11 -23.91 -1.07
C THR A 308 -10.14 -23.66 -2.57
N ARG A 309 -10.20 -22.39 -2.94
CA ARG A 309 -10.27 -21.93 -4.33
C ARG A 309 -9.04 -21.11 -4.68
N ALA A 310 -8.65 -21.09 -5.95
CA ALA A 310 -7.67 -20.16 -6.49
C ALA A 310 -8.38 -19.07 -7.27
N PHE A 311 -7.82 -17.86 -7.25
CA PHE A 311 -8.26 -16.82 -8.18
C PHE A 311 -7.53 -16.96 -9.53
N ASP A 312 -8.28 -17.16 -10.62
CA ASP A 312 -7.75 -17.08 -11.97
C ASP A 312 -7.82 -15.64 -12.47
N SER A 313 -6.68 -14.97 -12.56
CA SER A 313 -6.61 -13.57 -13.02
C SER A 313 -6.99 -13.36 -14.50
N LYS A 314 -6.90 -14.40 -15.34
CA LYS A 314 -7.26 -14.32 -16.78
C LYS A 314 -8.77 -14.40 -16.95
N LEU A 315 -9.41 -15.32 -16.23
CA LEU A 315 -10.86 -15.50 -16.28
C LEU A 315 -11.61 -14.53 -15.36
N GLY A 316 -10.93 -13.98 -14.35
CA GLY A 316 -11.52 -13.09 -13.36
C GLY A 316 -12.47 -13.80 -12.39
N CYS A 317 -12.32 -15.11 -12.22
CA CYS A 317 -13.17 -15.95 -11.39
C CYS A 317 -12.36 -16.80 -10.42
N THR A 318 -13.02 -17.30 -9.37
CA THR A 318 -12.43 -18.30 -8.47
C THR A 318 -12.68 -19.71 -9.00
N VAL A 319 -11.65 -20.53 -9.05
CA VAL A 319 -11.70 -21.93 -9.47
C VAL A 319 -11.41 -22.86 -8.29
N PRO A 320 -12.12 -23.99 -8.14
CA PRO A 320 -11.83 -24.95 -7.07
C PRO A 320 -10.46 -25.59 -7.33
N MET A 321 -9.60 -25.65 -6.30
CA MET A 321 -8.30 -26.32 -6.41
C MET A 321 -8.34 -27.75 -5.89
N ARG A 322 -8.98 -27.94 -4.73
CA ARG A 322 -9.05 -29.22 -4.01
C ARG A 322 -10.22 -29.18 -3.04
N ASP A 323 -10.97 -30.28 -2.98
CA ASP A 323 -11.92 -30.53 -1.90
C ASP A 323 -11.15 -30.83 -0.60
N LYS A 324 -11.49 -30.11 0.48
CA LYS A 324 -11.07 -30.49 1.83
C LYS A 324 -11.88 -31.73 2.25
N GLU A 325 -11.58 -32.89 1.66
CA GLU A 325 -11.96 -34.18 2.26
C GLU A 325 -11.20 -34.30 3.59
N GLY A 326 -11.80 -33.81 4.68
CA GLY A 326 -11.27 -33.82 6.04
C GLY A 326 -10.48 -32.56 6.47
N LYS A 327 -10.52 -32.25 7.77
CA LYS A 327 -9.57 -31.31 8.39
C LYS A 327 -8.17 -31.93 8.29
N GLN A 328 -7.23 -31.26 7.64
CA GLN A 328 -5.83 -31.70 7.62
C GLN A 328 -5.27 -31.64 9.04
N ASP A 329 -4.85 -32.78 9.57
CA ASP A 329 -4.18 -32.85 10.87
C ASP A 329 -2.69 -32.56 10.70
N TYR A 330 -2.30 -31.31 10.96
CA TYR A 330 -0.92 -30.86 10.93
C TYR A 330 -0.09 -31.33 12.14
N ARG A 331 -0.66 -32.08 13.09
CA ARG A 331 0.03 -32.65 14.25
C ARG A 331 0.98 -31.65 14.92
N PHE A 332 0.41 -30.52 15.32
CA PHE A 332 1.18 -29.47 15.98
C PHE A 332 1.82 -29.98 17.27
N MET A 333 3.12 -29.76 17.42
CA MET A 333 3.86 -30.09 18.65
C MET A 333 4.80 -28.94 19.02
N PRO A 334 5.16 -28.78 20.30
CA PRO A 334 6.22 -27.85 20.71
C PRO A 334 7.51 -28.12 19.95
N GLU A 335 8.23 -27.08 19.54
CA GLU A 335 9.60 -27.22 19.01
C GLU A 335 10.57 -27.44 20.18
N PRO A 336 11.09 -28.67 20.40
CA PRO A 336 11.95 -28.96 21.55
C PRO A 336 13.34 -28.32 21.45
N ASN A 337 13.81 -28.00 20.24
CA ASN A 337 15.15 -27.47 20.03
C ASN A 337 15.24 -25.96 20.25
N LEU A 338 14.12 -25.27 20.47
CA LEU A 338 14.07 -23.85 20.78
C LEU A 338 13.51 -23.63 22.18
N PRO A 339 14.27 -23.01 23.09
CA PRO A 339 13.71 -22.59 24.37
C PRO A 339 12.63 -21.53 24.15
N PRO A 340 11.74 -21.30 25.13
CA PRO A 340 10.76 -20.22 25.06
C PRO A 340 11.42 -18.86 24.79
N LEU A 341 10.86 -18.11 23.84
CA LEU A 341 11.28 -16.74 23.57
C LEU A 341 10.73 -15.83 24.67
N ILE A 342 11.61 -15.09 25.34
CA ILE A 342 11.24 -14.16 26.41
C ILE A 342 11.36 -12.72 25.92
N LEU A 343 10.26 -11.99 26.06
CA LEU A 343 10.08 -10.59 25.70
C LEU A 343 9.77 -9.83 26.99
N TYR A 344 10.49 -8.76 27.30
CA TYR A 344 10.32 -8.02 28.57
C TYR A 344 10.09 -6.53 28.34
N ASP A 345 9.45 -5.88 29.29
CA ASP A 345 9.49 -4.41 29.45
C ASP A 345 10.31 -4.06 30.70
N ALA A 346 10.51 -2.76 30.96
CA ALA A 346 11.27 -2.25 32.11
C ALA A 346 10.74 -2.75 33.46
N LYS A 347 9.46 -3.17 33.53
CA LYS A 347 8.84 -3.69 34.76
C LYS A 347 9.00 -5.20 34.90
N SER A 348 9.28 -5.92 33.81
CA SER A 348 9.32 -7.38 33.76
C SER A 348 10.71 -7.95 33.46
N LEU A 349 11.78 -7.20 33.73
CA LEU A 349 13.15 -7.63 33.48
C LEU A 349 13.46 -8.91 34.28
N PRO A 350 13.81 -10.04 33.65
CA PRO A 350 14.15 -11.25 34.39
C PRO A 350 15.46 -11.06 35.16
N ALA A 351 15.47 -11.35 36.46
CA ALA A 351 16.71 -11.38 37.24
C ALA A 351 17.65 -12.44 36.67
N ASN A 352 18.92 -12.07 36.43
CA ASN A 352 19.99 -12.94 35.93
C ASN A 352 19.91 -13.40 34.46
N MET A 353 19.15 -12.71 33.58
CA MET A 353 19.22 -13.00 32.13
C MET A 353 20.26 -12.14 31.40
N ASN A 354 20.98 -12.77 30.47
CA ASN A 354 21.85 -12.07 29.54
C ASN A 354 21.01 -11.24 28.55
N HIS A 355 21.25 -9.93 28.48
CA HIS A 355 20.55 -8.99 27.59
C HIS A 355 20.59 -9.39 26.10
N GLN A 356 21.60 -10.18 25.68
CA GLN A 356 21.69 -10.69 24.32
C GLN A 356 20.63 -11.76 23.99
N GLN A 357 20.13 -12.47 25.01
CA GLN A 357 19.16 -13.57 24.86
C GLN A 357 17.70 -13.12 25.02
N VAL A 358 17.47 -11.83 25.27
CA VAL A 358 16.14 -11.27 25.51
C VAL A 358 15.87 -10.03 24.67
N ILE A 359 14.59 -9.74 24.42
CA ILE A 359 14.15 -8.56 23.66
C ILE A 359 13.45 -7.57 24.59
N ASN A 360 13.91 -6.32 24.57
CA ASN A 360 13.31 -5.22 25.31
C ASN A 360 12.22 -4.54 24.49
N ILE A 361 10.97 -4.64 24.92
CA ILE A 361 9.80 -4.07 24.25
C ILE A 361 9.80 -2.54 24.35
N ASP A 362 10.23 -1.96 25.47
CA ASP A 362 10.22 -0.50 25.67
C ASP A 362 11.24 0.18 24.77
N TRP A 363 12.43 -0.41 24.66
CA TRP A 363 13.48 0.08 23.75
C TRP A 363 13.04 0.05 22.28
N ILE A 364 12.27 -0.98 21.89
CA ILE A 364 11.68 -1.04 20.55
C ILE A 364 10.63 0.07 20.41
N ARG A 365 9.73 0.22 21.39
CA ARG A 365 8.66 1.22 21.38
C ARG A 365 9.20 2.64 21.22
N GLU A 366 10.26 2.99 21.92
CA GLU A 366 10.90 4.32 21.87
C GLU A 366 11.55 4.63 20.52
N ARG A 367 11.88 3.60 19.72
CA ARG A 367 12.53 3.72 18.41
C ARG A 367 11.58 3.52 17.25
N LEU A 368 10.30 3.30 17.51
CA LEU A 368 9.31 3.21 16.44
C LEU A 368 9.26 4.54 15.68
N PRO A 369 9.37 4.53 14.35
CA PRO A 369 9.16 5.73 13.56
C PRO A 369 7.68 6.17 13.64
N ASP A 370 7.42 7.44 13.31
CA ASP A 370 6.05 7.91 13.13
C ASP A 370 5.32 7.03 12.12
N LEU A 371 4.18 6.47 12.55
CA LEU A 371 3.32 5.66 11.68
C LEU A 371 2.72 6.53 10.56
N PRO A 372 2.30 5.90 9.43
CA PRO A 372 1.69 6.63 8.33
C PRO A 372 0.50 7.50 8.73
N SER A 373 -0.36 7.03 9.65
CA SER A 373 -1.47 7.81 10.20
C SER A 373 -1.01 9.11 10.86
N VAL A 374 -0.01 9.02 11.74
CA VAL A 374 0.58 10.18 12.44
C VAL A 374 1.22 11.14 11.44
N LYS A 375 1.91 10.62 10.42
CA LYS A 375 2.49 11.44 9.35
C LYS A 375 1.42 12.20 8.57
N ARG A 376 0.26 11.58 8.28
CA ARG A 376 -0.87 12.28 7.62
C ARG A 376 -1.39 13.43 8.46
N GLU A 377 -1.62 13.19 9.74
CA GLU A 377 -2.12 14.19 10.68
C GLU A 377 -1.17 15.39 10.75
N LYS A 378 0.13 15.13 10.93
CA LYS A 378 1.16 16.19 10.91
C LYS A 378 1.15 16.99 9.61
N LEU A 379 1.04 16.35 8.45
CA LEU A 379 0.97 17.04 7.15
C LEU A 379 -0.28 17.94 7.04
N VAL A 380 -1.43 17.45 7.50
CA VAL A 380 -2.70 18.21 7.50
C VAL A 380 -2.61 19.42 8.42
N GLU A 381 -2.12 19.24 9.64
CA GLU A 381 -1.98 20.31 10.64
C GLU A 381 -0.97 21.36 10.21
N GLN A 382 0.21 20.94 9.76
CA GLN A 382 1.32 21.83 9.42
C GLN A 382 1.05 22.64 8.14
N TYR A 383 0.50 21.99 7.10
CA TYR A 383 0.34 22.61 5.78
C TYR A 383 -1.11 23.04 5.47
N GLY A 384 -2.05 22.71 6.36
CA GLY A 384 -3.47 22.96 6.18
C GLY A 384 -4.06 22.24 4.96
N ILE A 385 -3.44 21.19 4.43
CA ILE A 385 -3.96 20.46 3.26
C ILE A 385 -5.18 19.62 3.66
N LEU A 386 -5.96 19.18 2.67
CA LEU A 386 -7.11 18.29 2.93
C LEU A 386 -6.60 16.89 3.32
N PRO A 387 -7.32 16.15 4.19
CA PRO A 387 -6.94 14.79 4.58
C PRO A 387 -6.68 13.89 3.37
N GLU A 388 -7.57 13.91 2.37
CA GLU A 388 -7.44 13.18 1.10
C GLU A 388 -6.10 13.43 0.37
N HIS A 389 -5.56 14.64 0.44
CA HIS A 389 -4.26 14.94 -0.16
C HIS A 389 -3.11 14.30 0.60
N SER A 390 -3.19 14.26 1.94
CA SER A 390 -2.17 13.62 2.78
C SER A 390 -2.10 12.10 2.55
N PHE A 391 -3.26 11.46 2.30
CA PHE A 391 -3.31 10.06 1.90
C PHE A 391 -2.57 9.84 0.58
N THR A 392 -2.89 10.61 -0.46
CA THR A 392 -2.20 10.46 -1.74
C THR A 392 -0.70 10.72 -1.61
N LEU A 393 -0.24 11.68 -0.81
CA LEU A 393 1.18 11.94 -0.62
C LEU A 393 1.95 10.73 -0.06
N LEU A 394 1.37 9.99 0.89
CA LEU A 394 2.05 8.87 1.55
C LEU A 394 1.77 7.52 0.90
N VAL A 395 0.65 7.37 0.20
CA VAL A 395 0.23 6.11 -0.43
C VAL A 395 0.61 6.06 -1.90
N TRP A 396 1.03 7.17 -2.52
CA TRP A 396 1.37 7.17 -3.94
C TRP A 396 2.49 6.16 -4.20
N GLN A 397 2.05 5.00 -4.69
CA GLN A 397 2.82 3.97 -5.33
C GLN A 397 2.16 3.84 -6.70
N GLN A 398 2.99 3.79 -7.73
CA GLN A 398 2.52 3.64 -9.10
C GLN A 398 1.85 2.27 -9.23
N ASP A 399 0.52 2.25 -9.12
CA ASP A 399 -0.27 1.07 -9.41
C ASP A 399 -0.07 0.75 -10.90
N GLN A 400 0.32 -0.51 -11.17
CA GLN A 400 0.52 -1.18 -12.46
C GLN A 400 1.97 -1.25 -13.01
N ASN A 401 2.48 -2.49 -13.00
CA ASN A 401 3.28 -3.10 -14.07
C ASN A 401 4.78 -2.77 -14.21
N CYS A 402 5.40 -2.03 -13.29
CA CYS A 402 6.84 -1.79 -13.37
C CYS A 402 7.62 -2.76 -12.46
N ASN A 403 8.51 -3.56 -13.05
CA ASN A 403 9.56 -4.33 -12.39
C ASN A 403 10.63 -3.44 -11.69
N SER A 404 10.31 -2.19 -11.37
CA SER A 404 11.25 -1.30 -10.71
C SER A 404 11.12 -1.48 -9.21
N ARG A 405 12.23 -1.89 -8.61
CA ARG A 405 12.52 -1.89 -7.18
C ARG A 405 12.17 -0.52 -6.58
N HIS A 406 12.20 -0.45 -5.25
CA HIS A 406 12.10 0.75 -4.38
C HIS A 406 10.77 0.86 -3.63
N SER A 407 10.75 0.16 -2.49
CA SER A 407 10.28 0.62 -1.18
C SER A 407 10.10 2.12 -1.04
N ASN A 408 8.99 2.61 -0.47
CA ASN A 408 8.74 3.87 0.31
C ASN A 408 9.58 5.15 0.06
N GLU A 409 10.39 5.20 -0.98
CA GLU A 409 11.33 6.24 -1.37
C GLU A 409 10.84 6.94 -2.63
N ASP A 410 9.54 6.83 -2.94
CA ASP A 410 8.93 7.62 -3.99
C ASP A 410 8.97 9.12 -3.65
N GLY A 411 9.48 9.52 -2.49
CA GLY A 411 10.00 10.86 -2.25
C GLY A 411 8.96 11.96 -2.39
N LEU A 412 7.68 11.62 -2.54
CA LEU A 412 6.61 12.53 -2.87
C LEU A 412 6.27 13.45 -1.69
N PRO A 413 6.22 12.97 -0.43
CA PRO A 413 6.15 13.84 0.74
C PRO A 413 7.32 14.81 0.79
N GLU A 414 8.55 14.32 0.62
CA GLU A 414 9.78 15.12 0.64
C GLU A 414 9.80 16.13 -0.52
N PHE A 415 9.35 15.73 -1.70
CA PHE A 415 9.22 16.58 -2.87
C PHE A 415 8.22 17.71 -2.60
N PHE A 416 7.05 17.39 -2.06
CA PHE A 416 6.05 18.38 -1.65
C PHE A 416 6.62 19.35 -0.62
N GLU A 417 7.23 18.85 0.45
CA GLU A 417 7.83 19.70 1.48
C GLU A 417 8.93 20.61 0.92
N ASN A 418 9.79 20.09 0.03
CA ASN A 418 10.84 20.85 -0.62
C ASN A 418 10.28 21.96 -1.50
N VAL A 419 9.21 21.69 -2.27
CA VAL A 419 8.54 22.72 -3.07
C VAL A 419 7.94 23.79 -2.16
N VAL A 420 7.25 23.39 -1.08
CA VAL A 420 6.63 24.32 -0.12
C VAL A 420 7.68 25.21 0.56
N LYS A 421 8.85 24.67 0.93
CA LYS A 421 9.96 25.44 1.53
C LYS A 421 10.54 26.50 0.58
N GLN A 422 10.40 26.31 -0.73
CA GLN A 422 11.03 27.14 -1.76
C GLN A 422 10.05 28.09 -2.47
N THR A 423 8.74 27.93 -2.26
CA THR A 423 7.71 28.76 -2.88
C THR A 423 6.99 29.68 -1.89
N GLN A 424 6.56 30.85 -2.36
CA GLN A 424 5.67 31.75 -1.63
C GLN A 424 4.19 31.33 -1.77
N MET A 425 3.89 30.38 -2.66
CA MET A 425 2.53 29.89 -2.86
C MET A 425 2.05 29.09 -1.64
N LYS A 426 0.79 29.32 -1.24
CA LYS A 426 0.19 28.59 -0.11
C LYS A 426 0.21 27.07 -0.36
N PRO A 427 0.55 26.23 0.65
CA PRO A 427 0.67 24.78 0.47
C PRO A 427 -0.57 24.10 -0.13
N LYS A 428 -1.78 24.56 0.23
CA LYS A 428 -3.06 24.12 -0.36
C LYS A 428 -3.11 24.21 -1.89
N LYS A 429 -2.48 25.22 -2.50
CA LYS A 429 -2.42 25.34 -3.96
C LYS A 429 -1.29 24.48 -4.53
N VAL A 430 -0.14 24.43 -3.86
CA VAL A 430 1.04 23.64 -4.26
C VAL A 430 0.66 22.17 -4.42
N ILE A 431 -0.05 21.61 -3.44
CA ILE A 431 -0.47 20.21 -3.48
C ILE A 431 -1.42 19.93 -4.66
N GLY A 432 -2.29 20.88 -5.01
CA GLY A 432 -3.17 20.76 -6.17
C GLY A 432 -2.40 20.65 -7.49
N TRP A 433 -1.27 21.35 -7.64
CA TRP A 433 -0.39 21.22 -8.81
C TRP A 433 0.36 19.90 -8.83
N ILE A 434 0.85 19.45 -7.67
CA ILE A 434 1.55 18.16 -7.59
C ILE A 434 0.58 17.02 -7.94
N LEU A 435 -0.58 16.96 -7.29
CA LEU A 435 -1.53 15.87 -7.49
C LEU A 435 -2.12 15.83 -8.90
N ASN A 436 -2.51 16.99 -9.45
CA ASN A 436 -3.24 17.01 -10.73
C ASN A 436 -2.33 17.12 -11.96
N ASP A 437 -1.21 17.83 -11.87
CA ASP A 437 -0.35 18.10 -13.01
C ASP A 437 0.90 17.21 -13.00
N LEU A 438 1.67 17.18 -11.90
CA LEU A 438 2.89 16.38 -11.82
C LEU A 438 2.58 14.87 -11.83
N LEU A 439 1.74 14.39 -10.92
CA LEU A 439 1.45 12.95 -10.81
C LEU A 439 0.74 12.42 -12.06
N SER A 440 -0.15 13.21 -12.67
CA SER A 440 -0.78 12.84 -13.95
C SER A 440 0.26 12.67 -15.06
N TYR A 441 1.26 13.55 -15.12
CA TYR A 441 2.35 13.44 -16.07
C TYR A 441 3.23 12.21 -15.80
N LEU A 442 3.67 12.01 -14.56
CA LEU A 442 4.49 10.85 -14.18
C LEU A 442 3.76 9.54 -14.50
N LYS A 443 2.45 9.49 -14.24
CA LYS A 443 1.60 8.35 -14.59
C LYS A 443 1.52 8.12 -16.10
N GLN A 444 1.37 9.17 -16.90
CA GLN A 444 1.31 9.05 -18.36
C GLN A 444 2.61 8.51 -18.96
N HIS A 445 3.75 8.80 -18.33
CA HIS A 445 5.07 8.41 -18.80
C HIS A 445 5.69 7.24 -18.03
N SER A 446 4.95 6.62 -17.10
CA SER A 446 5.42 5.53 -16.24
C SER A 446 6.73 5.84 -15.51
N LEU A 447 6.87 7.07 -15.00
CA LEU A 447 8.04 7.53 -14.25
C LEU A 447 7.75 7.59 -12.75
N THR A 448 8.77 7.36 -11.93
CA THR A 448 8.75 7.66 -10.49
C THR A 448 8.99 9.16 -10.23
N VAL A 449 8.76 9.62 -9.00
CA VAL A 449 9.04 11.02 -8.61
C VAL A 449 10.55 11.31 -8.64
N LYS A 450 11.39 10.34 -8.29
CA LYS A 450 12.85 10.46 -8.36
C LYS A 450 13.35 10.59 -9.80
N GLU A 451 12.69 9.91 -10.73
CA GLU A 451 12.96 9.99 -12.18
C GLU A 451 12.27 11.19 -12.85
N SER A 452 11.55 12.00 -12.08
CA SER A 452 10.84 13.16 -12.62
C SER A 452 11.81 14.11 -13.33
N PRO A 453 11.53 14.50 -14.58
CA PRO A 453 12.30 15.55 -15.26
C PRO A 453 12.05 16.93 -14.64
N VAL A 454 11.05 17.07 -13.77
CA VAL A 454 10.73 18.29 -13.03
C VAL A 454 11.21 18.12 -11.59
N SER A 455 12.29 18.84 -11.23
CA SER A 455 12.76 18.91 -9.86
C SER A 455 11.87 19.78 -8.97
N SER A 456 11.98 19.60 -7.65
CA SER A 456 11.24 20.39 -6.66
C SER A 456 11.52 21.90 -6.80
N PHE A 457 12.77 22.27 -7.08
CA PHE A 457 13.19 23.65 -7.34
C PHE A 457 12.52 24.25 -8.58
N LEU A 458 12.51 23.53 -9.70
CA LEU A 458 11.89 24.01 -10.94
C LEU A 458 10.39 24.20 -10.78
N LEU A 459 9.72 23.31 -10.03
CA LEU A 459 8.30 23.47 -9.73
C LEU A 459 8.07 24.68 -8.81
N ALA A 460 8.88 24.86 -7.77
CA ALA A 460 8.76 26.01 -6.87
C ALA A 460 8.92 27.34 -7.60
N ASP A 461 9.91 27.46 -8.49
CA ASP A 461 10.12 28.63 -9.35
C ASP A 461 8.89 28.91 -10.21
N LEU A 462 8.36 27.88 -10.89
CA LEU A 462 7.16 28.01 -11.71
C LEU A 462 5.96 28.54 -10.90
N LEU A 463 5.76 28.01 -9.69
CA LEU A 463 4.69 28.43 -8.80
C LEU A 463 4.88 29.86 -8.29
N ASN A 464 6.12 30.28 -8.01
CA ASN A 464 6.42 31.67 -7.63
C ASN A 464 6.05 32.66 -8.74
N LEU A 465 6.32 32.30 -10.00
CA LEU A 465 5.99 33.12 -11.17
C LEU A 465 4.46 33.22 -11.39
N LEU A 466 3.72 32.15 -11.08
CA LEU A 466 2.26 32.15 -11.06
C LEU A 466 1.69 33.06 -9.97
N GLU A 467 2.23 32.98 -8.75
CA GLU A 467 1.74 33.78 -7.62
C GLU A 467 2.01 35.28 -7.84
N LYS A 468 3.14 35.63 -8.48
CA LYS A 468 3.45 36.99 -8.94
C LYS A 468 2.61 37.46 -10.14
N LYS A 469 1.76 36.58 -10.71
CA LYS A 469 0.95 36.83 -11.92
C LYS A 469 1.77 37.19 -13.16
N GLU A 470 3.05 36.83 -13.20
CA GLU A 470 3.90 37.00 -14.38
C GLU A 470 3.51 36.02 -15.50
N ILE A 471 2.92 34.87 -15.11
CA ILE A 471 2.39 33.87 -16.02
C ILE A 471 0.96 33.47 -15.68
N SER A 472 0.21 33.06 -16.69
CA SER A 472 -1.11 32.43 -16.51
C SER A 472 -0.96 30.96 -16.14
N SER A 473 -1.98 30.39 -15.47
CA SER A 473 -2.05 28.94 -15.19
C SER A 473 -1.91 28.10 -16.45
N THR A 474 -2.48 28.56 -17.58
CA THR A 474 -2.35 27.89 -18.89
C THR A 474 -0.92 27.89 -19.43
N ALA A 475 -0.18 28.98 -19.25
CA ALA A 475 1.22 29.07 -19.64
C ALA A 475 2.10 28.19 -18.74
N ALA A 476 1.79 28.11 -17.44
CA ALA A 476 2.53 27.27 -16.52
C ALA A 476 2.39 25.77 -16.83
N LYS A 477 1.17 25.28 -17.09
CA LYS A 477 0.93 23.90 -17.53
C LYS A 477 1.69 23.58 -18.83
N GLN A 478 1.77 24.56 -19.73
CA GLN A 478 2.51 24.43 -20.97
C GLN A 478 4.03 24.32 -20.74
N VAL A 479 4.60 25.17 -19.89
CA VAL A 479 6.03 25.12 -19.53
C VAL A 479 6.38 23.81 -18.85
N MET A 480 5.52 23.34 -17.93
CA MET A 480 5.68 22.05 -17.26
C MET A 480 5.71 20.92 -18.28
N ALA A 481 4.76 20.88 -19.22
CA ALA A 481 4.71 19.90 -20.30
C ALA A 481 5.94 19.92 -21.22
N ILE A 482 6.55 21.09 -21.48
CA ILE A 482 7.76 21.18 -22.31
C ILE A 482 8.97 20.60 -21.60
N LYS A 483 9.20 20.95 -20.33
CA LYS A 483 10.33 20.36 -19.57
C LYS A 483 10.13 18.86 -19.33
N ALA A 484 8.87 18.41 -19.33
CA ALA A 484 8.45 17.02 -19.44
C ALA A 484 8.67 16.38 -20.85
N GLY A 485 9.33 17.06 -21.79
CA GLY A 485 9.66 16.53 -23.12
C GLY A 485 8.59 16.68 -24.20
N ASN A 486 7.46 17.36 -23.94
CA ASN A 486 6.42 17.56 -24.95
C ASN A 486 6.75 18.74 -25.90
N GLN A 487 7.45 18.45 -27.00
CA GLN A 487 7.85 19.45 -28.00
C GLN A 487 6.68 20.14 -28.73
N LYS A 488 5.46 19.56 -28.75
CA LYS A 488 4.29 20.21 -29.37
C LYS A 488 3.93 21.53 -28.71
N VAL A 489 4.29 21.69 -27.44
CA VAL A 489 3.99 22.89 -26.66
C VAL A 489 5.01 24.01 -26.89
N LEU A 490 6.24 23.68 -27.29
CA LEU A 490 7.25 24.65 -27.73
C LEU A 490 6.75 25.47 -28.92
N ASN A 491 6.13 24.80 -29.91
CA ASN A 491 5.49 25.45 -31.06
C ASN A 491 4.33 26.37 -30.65
N LYS A 492 3.60 26.01 -29.59
CA LYS A 492 2.50 26.82 -29.05
C LYS A 492 3.01 28.07 -28.31
N LEU A 493 4.13 27.97 -27.58
CA LEU A 493 4.80 29.11 -26.97
C LEU A 493 5.37 30.06 -28.03
N ILE A 494 5.97 29.54 -29.11
CA ILE A 494 6.39 30.35 -30.26
C ILE A 494 5.20 31.11 -30.83
N GLY A 495 4.03 30.46 -30.98
CA GLY A 495 2.79 31.10 -31.41
C GLY A 495 2.30 32.20 -30.45
N LEU A 496 2.46 32.04 -29.13
CA LEU A 496 2.11 33.07 -28.15
C LEU A 496 3.08 34.27 -28.20
N VAL A 497 4.38 34.01 -28.37
CA VAL A 497 5.38 35.06 -28.57
C VAL A 497 5.09 35.82 -29.85
N GLN A 498 4.82 35.12 -30.96
CA GLN A 498 4.43 35.74 -32.22
C GLN A 498 3.14 36.55 -32.11
N LYS A 499 2.14 36.07 -31.38
CA LYS A 499 0.89 36.81 -31.16
C LYS A 499 1.12 38.09 -30.37
N LYS A 500 1.99 38.07 -29.35
CA LYS A 500 2.34 39.27 -28.56
C LYS A 500 3.24 40.24 -29.31
N THR A 501 4.15 39.74 -30.14
CA THR A 501 5.04 40.58 -30.96
C THR A 501 4.37 41.04 -32.25
N GLN A 502 3.07 40.76 -32.45
CA GLN A 502 2.32 41.03 -33.67
C GLN A 502 3.05 40.50 -34.92
N GLY A 503 3.67 39.33 -34.82
CA GLY A 503 4.42 38.69 -35.89
C GLY A 503 5.83 39.23 -36.12
N ARG A 504 6.32 40.19 -35.34
CA ARG A 504 7.62 40.85 -35.56
C ARG A 504 8.84 40.07 -35.06
N SER A 505 8.63 38.98 -34.33
CA SER A 505 9.74 38.15 -33.81
C SER A 505 10.12 37.03 -34.76
N ASN A 506 11.43 36.83 -34.98
CA ASN A 506 11.96 35.71 -35.76
C ASN A 506 11.68 34.36 -35.05
N PRO A 507 10.84 33.47 -35.62
CA PRO A 507 10.45 32.22 -34.97
C PRO A 507 11.60 31.25 -34.72
N VAL A 508 12.63 31.25 -35.58
CA VAL A 508 13.82 30.37 -35.42
C VAL A 508 14.66 30.83 -34.23
N LEU A 509 14.86 32.15 -34.11
CA LEU A 509 15.62 32.74 -33.02
C LEU A 509 14.88 32.61 -31.68
N VAL A 510 13.56 32.77 -31.70
CA VAL A 510 12.68 32.55 -30.54
C VAL A 510 12.73 31.08 -30.10
N LYS A 511 12.71 30.13 -31.05
CA LYS A 511 12.84 28.70 -30.75
C LYS A 511 14.19 28.39 -30.09
N GLN A 512 15.29 28.86 -30.68
CA GLN A 512 16.65 28.65 -30.13
C GLN A 512 16.82 29.27 -28.73
N LEU A 513 16.28 30.47 -28.52
CA LEU A 513 16.29 31.13 -27.20
C LEU A 513 15.45 30.39 -26.17
N LEU A 514 14.28 29.88 -26.56
CA LEU A 514 13.42 29.09 -25.69
C LEU A 514 14.08 27.76 -25.34
N GLU A 515 14.62 27.03 -26.31
CA GLU A 515 15.33 25.75 -26.11
C GLU A 515 16.53 25.93 -25.19
N LYS A 516 17.40 26.92 -25.46
CA LYS A 516 18.57 27.22 -24.63
C LYS A 516 18.19 27.58 -23.18
N LYS A 517 17.07 28.28 -23.00
CA LYS A 517 16.59 28.68 -21.66
C LYS A 517 15.77 27.61 -20.94
N LEU A 518 15.32 26.58 -21.65
CA LEU A 518 14.64 25.42 -21.09
C LEU A 518 15.64 24.32 -20.69
N SER A 519 16.80 24.25 -21.36
CA SER A 519 17.93 23.39 -20.98
C SER A 519 18.74 23.92 -19.79
N GLU A 520 18.71 25.23 -19.54
CA GLU A 520 19.12 25.88 -18.28
C GLU A 520 18.03 25.71 -17.20
#